data_AF-A0A090YV93-F1
#
_entry.id   AF-A0A090YV93-F1
#
_cell.length_a   1.000
_cell.length_b   1.000
_cell.length_c   1.000
_cell.angle_alpha   90.00
_cell.angle_beta   90.00
_cell.angle_gamma   90.00
#
_symmetry.space_group_name_H-M   'P 1'
#
loop_
_entity.id
_entity.type
_entity.pdbx_description
1 polymer ?
#
loop_
_entity_poly.entity_id
_entity_poly.type
_entity_poly.pdbx_seq_one_letter_code
_entity_poly.pdbx_strand_id
1 'polypeptide(L)'
;MALDWQHECYWVNPHLKFERDEFGDWRIPIFPNGDYNFFIQKDFKWGYLGHPWEKSITIFGKELIHTFDQYKPKMFHKVLRQGSSLNESPYR
;
A
#
# COMPACT_ATOMS: atom_id res chain seq x y z
N MET A 1 -0.37 -15.57 8.36
CA MET A 1 -0.25 -15.00 6.99
C MET A 1 0.21 -16.13 6.09
N ALA A 2 -0.55 -16.44 5.04
CA ALA A 2 -0.19 -17.45 4.05
C ALA A 2 -0.15 -16.76 2.68
N LEU A 3 0.98 -16.85 2.01
CA LEU A 3 1.24 -16.30 0.68
C LEU A 3 1.82 -17.47 -0.13
N ASP A 4 1.12 -17.89 -1.18
CA ASP A 4 1.47 -19.08 -1.98
C ASP A 4 2.44 -18.77 -3.14
N TRP A 5 2.88 -17.51 -3.23
CA TRP A 5 3.82 -17.05 -4.25
C TRP A 5 5.13 -16.63 -3.60
N GLN A 6 6.26 -17.12 -4.15
CA GLN A 6 7.59 -16.82 -3.64
C GLN A 6 7.92 -15.35 -3.93
N HIS A 7 7.69 -14.47 -2.94
CA HIS A 7 8.05 -13.07 -3.02
C HIS A 7 9.21 -12.77 -2.07
N GLU A 8 10.17 -11.99 -2.55
CA GLU A 8 11.22 -11.45 -1.69
C GLU A 8 10.60 -10.47 -0.68
N CYS A 9 10.93 -10.65 0.59
CA CYS A 9 10.44 -9.81 1.67
C CYS A 9 11.59 -8.98 2.25
N TYR A 10 11.35 -7.68 2.43
CA TYR A 10 12.35 -6.75 2.93
C TYR A 10 11.80 -5.90 4.07
N TRP A 11 12.64 -5.58 5.05
CA TRP A 11 12.38 -4.48 5.96
C TRP A 11 12.84 -3.19 5.30
N VAL A 12 11.95 -2.20 5.22
CA VAL A 12 12.24 -0.89 4.63
C VAL A 12 12.06 0.18 5.69
N ASN A 13 13.00 1.12 5.75
CA ASN A 13 12.85 2.35 6.52
C ASN A 13 12.53 3.50 5.55
N PRO A 14 11.28 4.00 5.49
CA PRO A 14 10.89 5.04 4.54
C PRO A 14 11.55 6.41 4.82
N HIS A 15 12.21 6.58 5.98
CA HIS A 15 12.98 7.79 6.28
C HIS A 15 14.39 7.77 5.68
N LEU A 16 14.85 6.62 5.18
CA LEU A 16 16.13 6.50 4.47
C LEU A 16 15.91 6.59 2.97
N LYS A 17 16.98 6.87 2.23
CA LYS A 17 16.95 6.75 0.77
C LYS A 17 16.69 5.29 0.40
N PHE A 18 15.70 5.08 -0.47
CA PHE A 18 15.44 3.76 -1.04
C PHE A 18 16.63 3.33 -1.91
N GLU A 19 17.03 2.07 -1.75
CA GLU A 19 18.02 1.45 -2.63
C GLU A 19 17.49 1.42 -4.06
N ARG A 20 18.34 1.83 -4.98
CA ARG A 20 18.07 1.76 -6.41
C ARG A 20 18.80 0.55 -7.02
N ASP A 21 18.23 -0.02 -8.07
CA ASP A 21 18.89 -1.03 -8.87
C ASP A 21 19.91 -0.41 -9.86
N GLU A 22 20.50 -1.24 -10.71
CA GLU A 22 21.49 -0.83 -11.71
C GLU A 22 20.91 0.11 -12.80
N PHE A 23 19.58 0.16 -12.94
CA PHE A 23 18.88 1.06 -13.86
C PHE A 23 18.43 2.37 -13.17
N GLY A 24 18.65 2.50 -11.85
CA GLY A 24 18.24 3.65 -11.08
C GLY A 24 16.79 3.58 -10.58
N ASP A 25 16.12 2.45 -10.76
CA ASP A 25 14.73 2.22 -10.34
C ASP A 25 14.66 1.73 -8.89
N TRP A 26 13.50 1.91 -8.26
CA TRP A 26 13.29 1.38 -6.90
C TRP A 26 13.30 -0.14 -6.99
N ARG A 27 14.09 -0.82 -6.14
CA ARG A 27 14.09 -2.29 -6.07
C ARG A 27 12.68 -2.88 -5.93
N ILE A 28 11.82 -2.19 -5.18
CA ILE A 28 10.40 -2.52 -5.06
C ILE A 28 9.60 -1.32 -5.56
N PRO A 29 8.90 -1.44 -6.70
CA PRO A 29 8.12 -0.35 -7.24
C PRO A 29 6.92 -0.05 -6.34
N ILE A 30 6.54 1.23 -6.23
CA ILE A 30 5.30 1.65 -5.54
C ILE A 30 4.08 1.34 -6.42
N PHE A 31 4.22 1.46 -7.73
CA PHE A 31 3.13 1.16 -8.65
C PHE A 31 3.17 -0.30 -9.10
N PRO A 32 2.00 -0.95 -9.24
CA PRO A 32 1.95 -2.29 -9.82
C PRO A 32 2.55 -2.27 -11.24
N ASN A 33 3.55 -3.11 -11.48
CA ASN A 33 4.27 -3.20 -12.76
C ASN A 33 4.20 -4.61 -13.40
N GLY A 34 3.25 -5.44 -12.95
CA GLY A 34 3.10 -6.82 -13.40
C GLY A 34 2.99 -7.80 -12.23
N ASP A 35 3.59 -7.45 -11.10
CA ASP A 35 3.55 -8.23 -9.85
C ASP A 35 2.78 -7.51 -8.74
N TYR A 36 2.37 -8.30 -7.72
CA TYR A 36 1.85 -7.73 -6.48
C TYR A 36 2.98 -7.14 -5.63
N ASN A 37 2.73 -5.95 -5.09
CA ASN A 37 3.61 -5.27 -4.15
C ASN A 37 2.84 -4.89 -2.89
N PHE A 38 3.39 -5.28 -1.73
CA PHE A 38 2.80 -5.02 -0.42
C PHE A 38 3.77 -4.23 0.45
N PHE A 39 3.33 -3.06 0.92
CA PHE A 39 4.01 -2.31 1.98
C PHE A 39 3.12 -2.34 3.20
N ILE A 40 3.52 -3.09 4.23
CA ILE A 40 2.74 -3.26 5.45
C ILE A 40 3.59 -2.76 6.61
N GLN A 41 3.04 -1.86 7.42
CA GLN A 41 3.70 -1.44 8.65
C GLN A 41 3.80 -2.62 9.61
N LYS A 42 4.90 -2.71 10.35
CA LYS A 42 5.26 -3.83 11.22
C LYS A 42 4.12 -4.33 12.14
N ASP A 43 3.28 -3.44 12.65
CA ASP A 43 2.18 -3.74 13.57
C ASP A 43 0.81 -3.75 12.86
N PHE A 44 0.80 -3.81 11.52
CA PHE A 44 -0.40 -3.83 10.68
C PHE A 44 -1.35 -2.65 10.92
N LYS A 45 -0.83 -1.51 11.36
CA LYS A 45 -1.64 -0.30 11.59
C LYS A 45 -2.08 0.37 10.29
N TRP A 46 -1.25 0.26 9.26
CA TRP A 46 -1.54 0.72 7.91
C TRP A 46 -0.81 -0.14 6.89
N GLY A 47 -1.27 -0.08 5.65
CA GLY A 47 -0.59 -0.72 4.54
C GLY A 47 -1.08 -0.24 3.19
N TYR A 48 -0.30 -0.59 2.19
CA TYR A 48 -0.47 -0.26 0.78
C TYR A 48 -0.28 -1.56 -0.02
N LEU A 49 -1.26 -1.89 -0.84
CA LEU A 49 -1.28 -3.11 -1.64
C LEU A 49 -1.52 -2.69 -3.09
N GLY A 50 -0.58 -2.97 -3.99
CA GLY A 50 -0.77 -2.74 -5.40
C GLY A 50 -1.28 -4.00 -6.10
N HIS A 51 -2.33 -3.85 -6.90
CA HIS A 51 -2.97 -4.92 -7.64
C HIS A 51 -2.68 -4.76 -9.15
N PRO A 52 -1.77 -5.56 -9.74
CA PRO A 52 -1.29 -5.35 -11.11
C PRO A 52 -2.39 -5.48 -12.17
N TRP A 53 -3.24 -6.50 -12.05
CA TRP A 53 -4.29 -6.74 -13.06
C TRP A 53 -5.47 -5.77 -12.95
N GLU A 54 -5.85 -5.32 -11.74
CA GLU A 54 -6.87 -4.28 -11.55
C GLU A 54 -6.32 -2.88 -11.84
N LYS A 55 -4.99 -2.72 -11.93
CA LYS A 55 -4.29 -1.44 -12.06
C LYS A 55 -4.72 -0.46 -10.97
N SER A 56 -4.82 -0.97 -9.75
CA SER A 56 -5.31 -0.25 -8.59
C SER A 56 -4.34 -0.39 -7.42
N ILE A 57 -4.56 0.44 -6.42
CA ILE A 57 -3.94 0.30 -5.11
C ILE A 57 -5.06 0.22 -4.08
N THR A 58 -4.82 -0.55 -3.02
CA THR A 58 -5.64 -0.57 -1.83
C THR A 58 -4.80 -0.06 -0.67
N ILE A 59 -5.31 0.94 0.04
CA ILE A 59 -4.70 1.42 1.27
C ILE A 59 -5.61 1.11 2.46
N PHE A 60 -5.01 0.84 3.61
CA PHE A 60 -5.73 0.71 4.87
C PHE A 60 -4.97 1.42 6.00
N GLY A 61 -5.67 1.67 7.10
CA GLY A 61 -5.14 2.42 8.24
C GLY A 61 -5.55 3.89 8.19
N LYS A 62 -6.10 4.39 9.30
CA LYS A 62 -6.73 5.71 9.41
C LYS A 62 -5.78 6.84 8.99
N GLU A 63 -4.52 6.78 9.43
CA GLU A 63 -3.51 7.80 9.16
C GLU A 63 -3.15 7.89 7.68
N LEU A 64 -2.97 6.74 7.02
CA LEU A 64 -2.63 6.69 5.58
C LEU A 64 -3.81 7.14 4.73
N ILE A 65 -5.03 6.70 5.04
CA ILE A 65 -6.25 7.14 4.36
C ILE A 65 -6.40 8.66 4.47
N HIS A 66 -6.27 9.21 5.68
CA HIS A 66 -6.37 10.66 5.91
C HIS A 66 -5.31 11.43 5.11
N THR A 67 -4.09 10.90 5.02
CA THR A 67 -3.01 11.49 4.21
C THR A 67 -3.38 11.52 2.73
N PHE A 68 -3.95 10.44 2.19
CA PHE A 68 -4.42 10.41 0.81
C PHE A 68 -5.57 11.39 0.55
N ASP A 69 -6.51 11.50 1.49
CA ASP A 69 -7.63 12.47 1.40
C ASP A 69 -7.15 13.92 1.46
N GLN A 70 -6.13 14.19 2.28
CA GLN A 70 -5.53 15.52 2.42
C GLN A 70 -4.75 15.93 1.17
N TYR A 71 -3.87 15.06 0.66
CA TYR A 71 -2.94 15.41 -0.41
C TYR A 71 -3.45 15.12 -1.82
N LYS A 72 -4.47 14.26 -1.97
CA LYS A 72 -5.11 13.88 -3.24
C LYS A 72 -4.10 13.67 -4.37
N PRO A 73 -3.24 12.63 -4.27
CA PRO A 73 -2.16 12.43 -5.23
C PRO A 73 -2.72 12.29 -6.66
N LYS A 74 -2.21 13.10 -7.59
CA LYS A 74 -2.79 13.27 -8.93
C LYS A 74 -2.83 12.00 -9.78
N MET A 75 -2.00 11.01 -9.45
CA MET A 75 -1.98 9.71 -10.14
C MET A 75 -3.23 8.85 -9.87
N PHE A 76 -4.00 9.16 -8.83
CA PHE A 76 -5.20 8.39 -8.47
C PHE A 76 -6.46 9.18 -8.82
N HIS A 77 -7.23 8.68 -9.78
CA HIS A 77 -8.37 9.40 -10.35
C HIS A 77 -9.72 8.94 -9.81
N LYS A 78 -9.80 7.71 -9.27
CA LYS A 78 -11.06 7.08 -8.89
C LYS A 78 -10.86 6.13 -7.73
N VAL A 79 -11.78 6.19 -6.76
CA VAL A 79 -11.95 5.15 -5.74
C VAL A 79 -12.76 4.01 -6.35
N LEU A 80 -12.17 2.81 -6.43
CA LEU A 80 -12.86 1.63 -6.97
C LEU A 80 -13.79 1.00 -5.93
N ARG A 81 -13.33 0.94 -4.68
CA ARG A 81 -14.00 0.30 -3.55
C ARG A 81 -13.60 1.03 -2.27
N GLN A 82 -14.50 1.07 -1.30
CA GLN A 82 -14.24 1.62 0.01
C GLN A 82 -14.80 0.66 1.05
N GLY A 83 -13.95 0.22 1.98
CA GLY A 83 -14.39 -0.57 3.13
C GLY A 83 -15.17 0.30 4.11
N SER A 84 -16.14 -0.29 4.81
CA SER A 84 -16.85 0.38 5.91
C SER A 84 -15.86 0.71 7.03
N SER A 85 -15.78 1.96 7.49
CA SER A 85 -15.19 2.19 8.81
C SER A 85 -16.11 1.56 9.84
N LEU A 86 -15.55 0.77 10.74
CA LEU A 86 -16.23 0.44 12.00
C LEU A 86 -16.35 1.74 12.79
N ASN A 87 -17.34 2.56 12.48
CA ASN A 87 -17.85 3.51 13.44
C ASN A 87 -18.68 2.69 14.43
N GLU A 88 -18.23 2.73 15.68
CA GLU A 88 -18.76 2.07 16.86
C GLU A 88 -20.29 1.95 16.85
N SER A 89 -20.80 0.72 17.02
CA SER A 89 -22.13 0.55 17.61
C SER A 89 -21.96 0.69 19.13
N PRO A 90 -22.57 1.70 19.79
CA PRO A 90 -22.51 1.83 21.24
C PRO A 90 -23.38 0.78 21.98
N TYR A 91 -23.95 -0.18 21.26
CA TYR A 91 -24.74 -1.26 21.83
C TYR A 91 -24.16 -2.61 21.39
N ARG A 92 -23.26 -3.16 22.21
CA ARG A 92 -23.05 -4.60 22.43
C ARG A 92 -22.69 -4.82 23.89
#